data_AF-Q28210-F1
#
_entry.id   AF-Q28210-F1
#
_cell.length_a   1.000
_cell.length_b   1.000
_cell.length_c   1.000
_cell.angle_alpha   90.00
_cell.angle_beta   90.00
_cell.angle_gamma   90.00
#
_symmetry.space_group_name_H-M   'P 1'
#
loop_
_entity.id
_entity.type
_entity.pdbx_description
1 polymer ?
#
loop_
_entity_poly.entity_id
_entity_poly.type
_entity_poly.pdbx_seq_one_letter_code
_entity_poly.pdbx_strand_id
1 'polypeptide(L)'
;APESIFDKIYSTKSDVWSYGVLLWEIFSLGGSPYPGVQMDEDFCSRLKDGMRMRAPEYATPEIYQIMLDCWHKDPKERPRFVELVEKLGDLLQANVQQDGKDYIPLNAILTGNTAFTYSTPAFSEDFFQEDISAPKFNSGSSDNVRYVNAFNF
;
A
#
# COMPACT_ATOMS: atom_id res chain seq x y z
N ALA A 1 -8.10 8.42 -3.18
CA ALA A 1 -8.40 9.59 -2.32
C ALA A 1 -9.57 10.39 -2.91
N PRO A 2 -10.31 11.18 -2.11
CA PRO A 2 -11.44 11.99 -2.60
C PRO A 2 -11.08 12.87 -3.79
N GLU A 3 -9.97 13.60 -3.73
CA GLU A 3 -9.50 14.49 -4.81
C GLU A 3 -9.21 13.75 -6.12
N SER A 4 -8.82 12.48 -6.06
CA SER A 4 -8.59 11.65 -7.25
C SER A 4 -9.90 11.18 -7.88
N ILE A 5 -10.95 10.99 -7.07
CA ILE A 5 -12.27 10.59 -7.55
C ILE A 5 -12.95 11.77 -8.25
N PHE A 6 -13.02 12.91 -7.56
CA PHE A 6 -13.79 14.08 -7.98
C PHE A 6 -13.04 15.01 -8.93
N ASP A 7 -11.79 15.32 -8.62
CA ASP A 7 -11.04 16.39 -9.29
C ASP A 7 -9.95 15.85 -10.23
N LYS A 8 -9.80 14.51 -10.32
CA LYS A 8 -8.74 13.81 -11.07
C LYS A 8 -7.34 14.27 -10.69
N ILE A 9 -7.16 14.63 -9.41
CA ILE A 9 -5.85 15.01 -8.86
C ILE A 9 -5.15 13.75 -8.33
N TYR A 10 -3.93 13.52 -8.83
CA TYR A 10 -3.07 12.41 -8.43
C TYR A 10 -1.74 12.97 -7.94
N SER A 11 -1.32 12.53 -6.75
CA SER A 11 -0.10 12.98 -6.09
C SER A 11 0.36 11.94 -5.07
N THR A 12 1.56 12.13 -4.52
CA THR A 12 2.02 11.31 -3.38
C THR A 12 1.04 11.35 -2.20
N LYS A 13 0.27 12.44 -2.02
CA LYS A 13 -0.74 12.53 -0.96
C LYS A 13 -1.98 11.69 -1.26
N SER A 14 -2.34 11.49 -2.53
CA SER A 14 -3.38 10.53 -2.90
C SER A 14 -2.91 9.09 -2.72
N ASP A 15 -1.61 8.83 -2.90
CA ASP A 15 -1.02 7.51 -2.62
C ASP A 15 -1.00 7.21 -1.12
N VAL A 16 -0.72 8.20 -0.27
CA VAL A 16 -0.81 8.08 1.20
C VAL A 16 -2.22 7.67 1.64
N TRP A 17 -3.26 8.21 1.00
CA TRP A 17 -4.63 7.76 1.27
C TRP A 17 -4.82 6.27 0.94
N SER A 18 -4.37 5.85 -0.25
CA SER A 18 -4.46 4.46 -0.68
C SER A 18 -3.62 3.53 0.21
N TYR A 19 -2.49 4.02 0.72
CA TYR A 19 -1.70 3.31 1.74
C TYR A 19 -2.49 3.10 3.04
N GLY A 20 -3.29 4.09 3.48
CA GLY A 20 -4.20 3.90 4.60
C GLY A 20 -5.25 2.80 4.35
N VAL A 21 -5.76 2.70 3.11
CA VAL A 21 -6.65 1.59 2.70
C VAL A 21 -5.90 0.26 2.74
N LEU A 22 -4.68 0.21 2.21
CA LEU A 22 -3.83 -0.98 2.26
C LEU A 22 -3.54 -1.44 3.69
N LEU A 23 -3.25 -0.52 4.61
CA LEU A 23 -3.09 -0.85 6.02
C LEU A 23 -4.37 -1.49 6.57
N TRP A 24 -5.55 -0.95 6.23
CA TRP A 24 -6.81 -1.53 6.64
C TRP A 24 -7.00 -2.95 6.09
N GLU A 25 -6.63 -3.20 4.83
CA GLU A 25 -6.65 -4.54 4.22
C GLU A 25 -5.70 -5.50 4.95
N ILE A 26 -4.48 -5.08 5.26
CA ILE A 26 -3.49 -5.89 5.99
C ILE A 26 -4.03 -6.28 7.38
N PHE A 27 -4.48 -5.31 8.16
CA PHE A 27 -4.93 -5.54 9.55
C PHE A 27 -6.35 -6.13 9.64
N SER A 28 -7.05 -6.27 8.51
CA SER A 28 -8.28 -7.06 8.40
C SER A 28 -8.05 -8.45 7.80
N LEU A 29 -6.79 -8.83 7.56
CA LEU A 29 -6.39 -10.11 6.95
C LEU A 29 -6.96 -10.29 5.53
N GLY A 30 -6.95 -9.22 4.73
CA GLY A 30 -7.44 -9.22 3.35
C GLY A 30 -8.94 -8.94 3.21
N GLY A 31 -9.54 -8.27 4.20
CA GLY A 31 -10.94 -7.84 4.13
C GLY A 31 -11.18 -6.85 3.00
N SER A 32 -12.39 -6.86 2.43
CA SER A 32 -12.78 -5.88 1.41
C SER A 32 -13.01 -4.49 2.05
N PRO A 33 -12.35 -3.41 1.57
CA PRO A 33 -12.57 -2.07 2.08
C PRO A 33 -14.03 -1.62 2.00
N TYR A 34 -14.50 -0.92 3.04
CA TYR A 34 -15.89 -0.49 3.19
C TYR A 34 -16.90 -1.65 3.05
N PRO A 35 -16.82 -2.68 3.92
CA PRO A 35 -17.64 -3.87 3.78
C PRO A 35 -19.14 -3.54 3.87
N GLY A 36 -19.91 -4.06 2.91
CA GLY A 36 -21.36 -3.85 2.85
C GLY A 36 -21.80 -2.47 2.33
N VAL A 37 -20.87 -1.64 1.84
CA VAL A 37 -21.19 -0.34 1.25
C VAL A 37 -21.13 -0.43 -0.27
N GLN A 38 -22.15 0.10 -0.94
CA GLN A 38 -22.17 0.18 -2.40
C GLN A 38 -21.30 1.33 -2.90
N MET A 39 -20.53 1.11 -3.95
CA MET A 39 -19.65 2.11 -4.54
C MET A 39 -20.42 2.99 -5.54
N ASP A 40 -21.25 3.89 -5.02
CA ASP A 40 -22.09 4.79 -5.79
C ASP A 40 -21.82 6.28 -5.47
N GLU A 41 -22.67 7.18 -5.97
CA GLU A 41 -22.55 8.62 -5.75
C GLU A 41 -22.85 9.02 -4.29
N ASP A 42 -23.69 8.27 -3.57
CA ASP A 42 -23.94 8.47 -2.14
C ASP A 42 -22.69 8.14 -1.32
N PHE A 43 -22.03 7.01 -1.63
CA PHE A 43 -20.75 6.66 -1.03
C PHE A 43 -19.71 7.76 -1.21
N CYS A 44 -19.60 8.27 -2.43
CA CYS A 44 -18.68 9.36 -2.74
C CYS A 44 -18.99 10.60 -1.87
N SER A 45 -20.26 10.99 -1.74
CA SER A 45 -20.69 12.12 -0.92
C SER A 45 -20.34 11.91 0.56
N ARG A 46 -20.68 10.75 1.12
CA ARG A 46 -20.34 10.38 2.51
C ARG A 46 -18.83 10.36 2.75
N LEU A 47 -18.04 9.91 1.78
CA LEU A 47 -16.58 9.90 1.87
C LEU A 47 -16.02 11.33 1.99
N LYS A 48 -16.59 12.27 1.23
CA LYS A 48 -16.25 13.71 1.25
C LYS A 48 -16.68 14.39 2.55
N ASP A 49 -17.76 13.91 3.17
CA ASP A 49 -18.29 14.39 4.45
C ASP A 49 -17.55 13.83 5.66
N GLY A 50 -16.63 12.88 5.45
CA GLY A 50 -15.73 12.40 6.49
C GLY A 50 -15.97 10.96 6.92
N MET A 51 -16.80 10.19 6.21
CA MET A 51 -16.93 8.76 6.50
C MET A 51 -15.58 8.05 6.37
N ARG A 52 -15.20 7.31 7.41
CA ARG A 52 -14.01 6.45 7.44
C ARG A 52 -14.40 5.04 7.87
N MET A 53 -13.59 4.06 7.48
CA MET A 53 -13.77 2.69 7.95
C MET A 53 -13.50 2.64 9.46
N ARG A 54 -14.23 1.77 10.17
CA ARG A 54 -13.90 1.43 11.56
C ARG A 54 -12.54 0.74 11.62
N ALA A 55 -11.93 0.73 12.81
CA ALA A 55 -10.73 -0.05 13.06
C ALA A 55 -10.95 -1.53 12.67
N PRO A 56 -10.02 -2.14 11.92
CA PRO A 56 -10.05 -3.56 11.65
C PRO A 56 -9.64 -4.34 12.92
N GLU A 57 -9.97 -5.63 12.98
CA GLU A 57 -9.88 -6.45 14.19
C GLU A 57 -8.47 -6.53 14.79
N TYR A 58 -7.44 -6.60 13.94
CA TYR A 58 -6.06 -6.80 14.39
C TYR A 58 -5.23 -5.50 14.46
N ALA A 59 -5.84 -4.34 14.21
CA ALA A 59 -5.13 -3.06 14.33
C ALA A 59 -5.07 -2.62 15.79
N THR A 60 -3.87 -2.25 16.25
CA THR A 60 -3.72 -1.51 17.51
C THR A 60 -4.26 -0.08 17.37
N PRO A 61 -4.55 0.62 18.49
CA PRO A 61 -4.98 2.02 18.45
C PRO A 61 -4.01 2.93 17.68
N GLU A 62 -2.71 2.71 17.81
CA GLU A 62 -1.66 3.50 17.15
C GLU A 62 -1.68 3.29 15.64
N ILE A 63 -1.83 2.04 15.20
CA ILE A 63 -1.96 1.69 13.79
C ILE A 63 -3.23 2.27 13.20
N TYR A 64 -4.35 2.20 13.92
CA TYR A 64 -5.60 2.82 13.46
C TYR A 64 -5.49 4.34 13.39
N GLN A 65 -4.80 4.99 14.33
CA GLN A 65 -4.52 6.42 14.25
C GLN A 65 -3.72 6.77 12.99
N ILE A 66 -2.71 5.95 12.62
CA ILE A 66 -1.97 6.13 11.36
C ILE A 66 -2.91 6.03 10.15
N MET A 67 -3.88 5.10 10.14
CA MET A 67 -4.88 5.03 9.06
C MET A 67 -5.73 6.31 9.00
N LEU A 68 -6.18 6.83 10.15
CA LEU A 68 -6.97 8.07 10.21
C LEU A 68 -6.16 9.28 9.71
N ASP A 69 -4.88 9.38 10.07
CA ASP A 69 -3.96 10.41 9.57
C ASP A 69 -3.82 10.32 8.04
N CYS A 70 -3.69 9.10 7.50
CA CYS A 70 -3.63 8.87 6.05
C CYS A 70 -4.93 9.29 5.34
N TRP A 71 -6.07 9.18 6.01
CA TRP A 71 -7.38 9.57 5.49
C TRP A 71 -7.83 10.97 5.89
N HIS A 72 -6.89 11.86 6.25
CA HIS A 72 -7.24 13.25 6.49
C HIS A 72 -7.89 13.89 5.26
N LYS A 73 -8.92 14.72 5.48
CA LYS A 73 -9.69 15.37 4.41
C LYS A 73 -8.82 16.28 3.56
N ASP A 74 -8.04 17.15 4.21
CA ASP A 74 -7.01 17.96 3.55
C ASP A 74 -5.79 17.09 3.22
N PRO A 75 -5.39 16.95 1.93
CA PRO A 75 -4.18 16.23 1.54
C PRO A 75 -2.89 16.76 2.18
N LYS A 76 -2.83 18.03 2.57
CA LYS A 76 -1.62 18.64 3.16
C LYS A 76 -1.33 18.12 4.57
N GLU A 77 -2.40 17.86 5.33
CA GLU A 77 -2.34 17.35 6.71
C GLU A 77 -2.07 15.84 6.76
N ARG A 78 -2.20 15.12 5.64
CA ARG A 78 -1.79 13.72 5.57
C ARG A 78 -0.28 13.60 5.78
N PRO A 79 0.23 12.56 6.44
CA PRO A 79 1.67 12.38 6.62
C PRO A 79 2.38 12.17 5.28
N ARG A 80 3.70 12.36 5.27
CA ARG A 80 4.59 11.93 4.19
C ARG A 80 5.01 10.49 4.46
N PHE A 81 5.42 9.77 3.42
CA PHE A 81 5.92 8.40 3.59
C PHE A 81 7.14 8.32 4.53
N VAL A 82 8.02 9.33 4.54
CA VAL A 82 9.14 9.38 5.49
C VAL A 82 8.65 9.34 6.94
N GLU A 83 7.62 10.13 7.27
CA GLU A 83 7.02 10.17 8.61
C GLU A 83 6.28 8.87 8.94
N LEU A 84 5.69 8.20 7.94
CA LEU A 84 5.07 6.89 8.11
C LEU A 84 6.11 5.79 8.41
N VAL A 85 7.25 5.82 7.74
CA VAL A 85 8.37 4.89 7.97
C VAL A 85 8.93 5.07 9.39
N GLU A 86 9.12 6.32 9.83
CA GLU A 86 9.56 6.64 11.19
C GLU A 86 8.56 6.13 12.23
N LYS A 87 7.27 6.52 12.10
CA LYS A 87 6.21 6.09 13.02
C LYS A 87 6.11 4.56 13.13
N LEU A 88 6.13 3.86 12.00
CA LEU A 88 6.03 2.40 12.00
C LEU A 88 7.31 1.76 12.55
N GLY A 89 8.49 2.33 12.27
CA GLY A 89 9.77 1.89 12.82
C GLY A 89 9.79 1.97 14.35
N ASP A 90 9.31 3.08 14.92
CA ASP A 90 9.22 3.28 16.37
C ASP A 90 8.28 2.26 17.02
N LEU A 91 7.11 2.01 16.41
CA LEU A 91 6.16 0.99 16.89
C LEU A 91 6.77 -0.41 16.86
N LEU A 92 7.49 -0.76 15.78
CA LEU A 92 8.19 -2.05 15.68
C LEU A 92 9.25 -2.19 16.77
N GLN A 93 10.06 -1.16 17.00
CA GLN A 93 11.09 -1.19 18.04
C GLN A 93 10.49 -1.33 19.44
N ALA A 94 9.39 -0.63 19.73
CA ALA A 94 8.69 -0.74 21.00
C ALA A 94 8.15 -2.15 21.23
N ASN A 95 7.57 -2.78 20.20
CA ASN A 95 7.05 -4.15 20.29
C ASN A 95 8.17 -5.20 20.46
N VAL A 96 9.32 -5.02 19.80
CA VAL A 96 10.51 -5.89 19.99
C VAL A 96 10.99 -5.85 21.44
N GLN A 97 10.99 -4.67 22.07
CA GLN A 97 11.47 -4.49 23.44
C GLN A 97 10.53 -5.06 24.50
N GLN A 98 9.23 -5.13 24.22
CA GLN A 98 8.20 -5.59 25.16
C GLN A 98 8.14 -7.12 25.29
N ASP A 99 8.23 -7.87 24.18
CA ASP A 99 8.07 -9.34 24.23
C ASP A 99 9.21 -10.14 23.58
N GLY A 100 10.09 -9.54 22.76
CA GLY A 100 11.36 -10.11 22.27
C GLY A 100 11.31 -11.46 21.52
N LYS A 101 10.16 -12.13 21.45
CA LYS A 101 9.99 -13.51 21.00
C LYS A 101 9.34 -13.62 19.62
N ASP A 102 8.66 -12.57 19.16
CA ASP A 102 7.84 -12.62 17.94
C ASP A 102 8.59 -12.15 16.68
N TYR A 103 9.77 -11.57 16.84
CA TYR A 103 10.56 -11.07 15.72
C TYR A 103 11.71 -12.02 15.40
N ILE A 104 11.77 -12.48 14.15
CA ILE A 104 12.88 -13.27 13.62
C ILE A 104 14.05 -12.30 13.32
N PRO A 105 15.20 -12.42 14.00
CA PRO A 105 16.35 -11.58 13.72
C PRO A 105 16.98 -11.98 12.38
N LEU A 106 16.59 -11.31 11.29
CA LEU A 106 17.13 -11.58 9.94
C LEU A 106 18.66 -11.42 9.88
N ASN A 107 19.19 -10.46 10.64
CA ASN A 107 20.64 -10.25 10.75
C ASN A 107 21.34 -11.47 11.39
N ALA A 108 20.73 -12.13 12.37
CA ALA A 108 21.33 -13.31 13.00
C ALA A 108 21.41 -14.51 12.04
N ILE A 109 20.44 -14.63 11.12
CA ILE A 109 20.42 -15.65 10.07
C ILE A 109 21.51 -15.36 9.03
N LEU A 110 21.71 -14.09 8.67
CA LEU A 110 22.74 -13.67 7.71
C LEU A 110 24.17 -13.83 8.27
N THR A 111 24.36 -13.65 9.58
CA THR A 111 25.67 -13.79 10.23
C THR A 111 25.99 -15.22 10.70
N GLY A 112 25.00 -16.12 10.74
CA GLY A 112 25.14 -17.48 11.29
C GLY A 112 25.69 -18.54 10.34
N ASN A 113 25.85 -18.24 9.04
CA ASN A 113 26.31 -19.20 8.04
C ASN A 113 27.65 -18.79 7.40
N THR A 114 28.73 -18.70 8.18
CA THR A 114 30.10 -18.79 7.64
C THR A 114 30.53 -20.25 7.42
N ALA A 115 29.65 -21.09 6.87
CA ALA A 115 29.96 -22.46 6.45
C ALA A 115 29.30 -22.86 5.12
N PHE A 116 28.84 -21.90 4.32
CA PHE A 116 28.62 -22.13 2.89
C PHE A 116 29.34 -21.03 2.12
N THR A 117 30.43 -21.42 1.44
CA THR A 117 31.11 -20.59 0.46
C THR A 117 30.14 -20.26 -0.66
N TYR A 118 29.56 -19.06 -0.64
CA TYR A 118 28.94 -18.51 -1.84
C TYR A 118 30.08 -18.01 -2.74
N SER A 119 30.37 -18.78 -3.79
CA SER A 119 31.06 -18.23 -4.95
C SER A 119 30.28 -17.00 -5.41
N THR A 120 30.95 -15.85 -5.44
CA THR A 120 30.45 -14.65 -6.12
C THR A 120 30.16 -15.03 -7.57
N PRO A 121 28.91 -14.95 -8.06
CA PRO A 121 28.68 -14.91 -9.49
C PRO A 121 29.20 -13.54 -9.94
N ALA A 122 30.24 -13.54 -10.77
CA ALA A 122 30.63 -12.34 -11.49
C ALA A 122 29.42 -11.87 -12.31
N PHE A 123 28.95 -10.66 -12.02
CA PHE A 123 27.96 -9.97 -12.85
C PHE A 123 28.62 -9.67 -14.19
N SER A 124 28.21 -10.38 -15.25
CA SER A 124 28.60 -10.03 -16.61
C SER A 124 27.86 -8.76 -17.01
N GLU A 125 28.60 -7.70 -17.33
CA GLU A 125 28.12 -6.39 -17.82
C GLU A 125 27.43 -6.42 -19.20
N ASP A 126 26.92 -7.57 -19.66
CA ASP A 126 26.36 -7.73 -21.01
C ASP A 126 24.81 -7.68 -21.08
N PHE A 127 24.12 -7.29 -20.00
CA PHE A 127 22.64 -7.24 -20.01
C PHE A 127 22.03 -5.88 -20.44
N PHE A 128 22.85 -4.90 -20.84
CA PHE A 128 22.36 -3.62 -21.35
C PHE A 128 22.57 -3.48 -22.86
N GLN A 129 22.03 -4.42 -23.65
CA GLN A 129 21.91 -4.16 -25.09
C GLN A 129 20.81 -5.00 -25.75
N GLU A 130 19.54 -4.65 -25.57
CA GLU A 130 18.55 -4.84 -26.62
C GLU A 130 17.67 -3.61 -26.79
N ASP A 131 17.87 -2.98 -27.94
CA ASP A 131 17.20 -1.82 -28.49
C ASP A 131 15.82 -2.28 -29.00
N ILE A 132 14.71 -1.90 -28.34
CA ILE A 132 13.35 -2.14 -28.86
C ILE A 132 12.52 -0.86 -28.76
N SER A 133 12.13 -0.41 -29.96
CA SER A 133 11.47 0.86 -30.28
C SER A 133 10.12 1.08 -29.58
N ALA A 134 9.82 2.36 -29.31
CA ALA A 134 8.53 2.81 -28.81
C ALA A 134 7.37 2.42 -29.76
N PRO A 135 6.21 1.97 -29.25
CA PRO A 135 5.07 1.64 -30.09
C PRO A 135 4.42 2.91 -30.65
N LYS A 136 4.18 2.92 -31.96
CA LYS A 136 3.46 3.98 -32.67
C LYS A 136 1.96 3.92 -32.34
N PHE A 137 1.40 5.07 -31.98
CA PHE A 137 -0.05 5.27 -31.84
C PHE A 137 -0.70 5.22 -33.23
N ASN A 138 -1.69 4.34 -33.42
CA ASN A 138 -2.54 4.36 -34.60
C ASN A 138 -4.01 4.57 -34.17
N SER A 139 -4.61 5.63 -34.69
CA SER A 139 -6.01 6.01 -34.51
C SER A 139 -6.94 5.04 -35.25
N GLY A 140 -7.92 4.44 -34.55
CA GLY A 140 -8.97 3.61 -35.12
C GLY A 140 -10.05 3.28 -34.09
N SER A 141 -11.31 3.44 -34.50
CA SER A 141 -12.53 3.61 -33.69
C SER A 141 -13.21 2.32 -33.20
N SER A 142 -13.97 2.46 -32.09
CA SER A 142 -15.18 1.75 -31.64
C SER A 142 -15.28 0.21 -31.73
N ASP A 143 -15.32 -0.49 -30.58
CA ASP A 143 -16.57 -0.83 -29.84
C ASP A 143 -16.39 -2.03 -28.88
N ASN A 144 -17.02 -1.89 -27.69
CA ASN A 144 -17.46 -2.93 -26.74
C ASN A 144 -16.48 -4.01 -26.27
N VAL A 145 -15.87 -3.81 -25.09
CA VAL A 145 -15.31 -4.90 -24.27
C VAL A 145 -15.99 -4.93 -22.91
N ARG A 146 -16.80 -5.97 -22.68
CA ARG A 146 -17.32 -6.37 -21.36
C ARG A 146 -16.16 -6.89 -20.51
N TYR A 147 -15.96 -6.33 -19.33
CA TYR A 147 -15.11 -6.94 -18.30
C TYR A 147 -15.84 -8.14 -17.69
N VAL A 148 -15.29 -9.34 -17.89
CA VAL A 148 -15.69 -10.54 -17.15
C VAL A 148 -14.76 -10.68 -15.94
N ASN A 149 -15.35 -10.64 -14.74
CA ASN A 149 -14.64 -10.90 -13.48
C ASN A 149 -14.18 -12.36 -13.44
N ALA A 150 -12.87 -12.57 -13.37
CA ALA A 150 -12.27 -13.88 -13.15
C ALA A 150 -11.83 -14.01 -11.69
N PHE A 151 -12.79 -14.23 -10.79
CA PHE A 151 -12.57 -14.84 -9.48
C PHE A 151 -13.83 -15.64 -9.13
N ASN A 152 -13.81 -16.93 -9.45
CA ASN A 152 -14.69 -17.92 -8.84
C ASN A 152 -13.79 -18.88 -8.04
N PHE A 153 -14.23 -19.19 -6.82
CA PHE A 153 -13.61 -20.07 -5.84
C PHE A 153 -13.20 -21.44 -6.40
#